data_AF-A0A3A5J3R8-F1
#
_entry.id   AF-A0A3A5J3R8-F1
#
_cell.length_a   1.000
_cell.length_b   1.000
_cell.length_c   1.000
_cell.angle_alpha   90.00
_cell.angle_beta   90.00
_cell.angle_gamma   90.00
#
_symmetry.space_group_name_H-M   'P 1'
#
loop_
_entity.id
_entity.type
_entity.pdbx_description
1 polymer ?
#
loop_
_entity_poly.entity_id
_entity_poly.type
_entity_poly.pdbx_seq_one_letter_code
_entity_poly.pdbx_strand_id
1 'polypeptide(L)'
;MNKILHGSIGAVAALLFSGTALANQIDINTNTGNGEPSLYDIANGSRAGKAPLFENLGSNDPQVNNAHWSGGANGTSNSVLQATWTGNYQDATFGVYSIYDPSNRLNLLYGGSQLGAETNDETKGFLNYLGDGEFSAYTQDVRTGATSNNQIKNLGSEVFGYFLTIGGKTFYSDADLNGGDDRMVGYQGDNSGSLLTNEYLFGWEDGDDNDYQDYVTTIESIRPVPEPSSIAMFGVGLLLLGFGVRRMQKRDV
;
A
#
# COMPACT_ATOMS: atom_id res chain seq x y z
N MET A 1 -9.69 6.27 -67.18
CA MET A 1 -8.57 6.92 -66.44
C MET A 1 -9.12 7.42 -65.12
N ASN A 2 -8.48 6.97 -64.03
CA ASN A 2 -8.85 7.11 -62.62
C ASN A 2 -9.18 8.52 -62.14
N LYS A 3 -10.06 8.61 -61.12
CA LYS A 3 -9.72 9.16 -59.79
C LYS A 3 -10.67 8.63 -58.71
N ILE A 4 -10.07 7.95 -57.72
CA ILE A 4 -10.61 7.54 -56.43
C ILE A 4 -10.24 8.63 -55.39
N LEU A 5 -11.08 8.91 -54.38
CA LEU A 5 -10.72 9.10 -52.95
C LEU A 5 -11.99 9.44 -52.13
N HIS A 6 -12.48 8.55 -51.24
CA HIS A 6 -12.32 8.54 -49.76
C HIS A 6 -12.84 9.83 -49.09
N GLY A 7 -13.80 9.84 -48.15
CA GLY A 7 -13.99 9.01 -46.96
C GLY A 7 -13.95 9.95 -45.74
N SER A 8 -14.96 9.95 -44.87
CA SER A 8 -14.90 10.68 -43.60
C SER A 8 -15.49 9.82 -42.48
N ILE A 9 -14.56 9.24 -41.73
CA ILE A 9 -14.71 8.51 -40.48
C ILE A 9 -15.19 9.50 -39.41
N GLY A 10 -16.31 9.20 -38.74
CA GLY A 10 -16.79 9.95 -37.59
C GLY A 10 -15.95 9.65 -36.35
N ALA A 11 -15.39 10.70 -35.76
CA ALA A 11 -14.52 10.64 -34.58
C ALA A 11 -15.22 10.04 -33.35
N VAL A 12 -14.59 9.06 -32.72
CA VAL A 12 -14.89 8.65 -31.33
C VAL A 12 -13.94 9.44 -30.44
N ALA A 13 -14.48 10.35 -29.63
CA ALA A 13 -13.71 11.07 -28.63
C ALA A 13 -13.48 10.16 -27.42
N ALA A 14 -12.21 9.85 -27.11
CA ALA A 14 -11.81 9.22 -25.87
C ALA A 14 -11.71 10.31 -24.79
N LEU A 15 -12.65 10.33 -23.84
CA LEU A 15 -12.56 11.14 -22.63
C LEU A 15 -11.75 10.34 -21.60
N LEU A 16 -10.50 10.72 -21.40
CA LEU A 16 -9.69 10.26 -20.27
C LEU A 16 -10.21 10.97 -19.01
N PHE A 17 -10.94 10.24 -18.17
CA PHE A 17 -11.23 10.68 -16.80
C PHE A 17 -10.09 10.20 -15.90
N SER A 18 -9.23 11.12 -15.47
CA SER A 18 -8.35 10.89 -14.32
C SER A 18 -9.19 11.12 -13.05
N GLY A 19 -9.85 10.07 -12.56
CA GLY A 19 -10.48 10.12 -11.25
C GLY A 19 -9.40 10.14 -10.18
N THR A 20 -9.24 11.26 -9.47
CA THR A 20 -8.52 11.28 -8.20
C THR A 20 -9.42 10.58 -7.18
N ALA A 21 -9.04 9.37 -6.74
CA ALA A 21 -9.66 8.78 -5.57
C ALA A 21 -9.40 9.72 -4.39
N LEU A 22 -10.46 10.12 -3.68
CA LEU A 22 -10.31 10.82 -2.41
C LEU A 22 -9.89 9.75 -1.40
N ALA A 23 -8.62 9.72 -1.03
CA ALA A 23 -8.19 8.94 0.14
C ALA A 23 -8.86 9.56 1.36
N ASN A 24 -9.62 8.77 2.11
CA ASN A 24 -10.14 9.21 3.40
C ASN A 24 -8.96 9.29 4.38
N GLN A 25 -8.90 10.41 5.10
CA GLN A 25 -7.98 10.55 6.20
C GLN A 25 -8.43 9.62 7.34
N ILE A 26 -7.53 8.76 7.78
CA ILE A 26 -7.69 7.91 8.96
C ILE A 26 -7.31 8.75 10.18
N ASP A 27 -8.19 8.78 11.17
CA ASP A 27 -7.92 9.40 12.46
C ASP A 27 -6.95 8.54 13.26
N ILE A 28 -5.75 9.07 13.53
CA ILE A 28 -4.73 8.39 14.35
C ILE A 28 -4.84 8.88 15.79
N ASN A 29 -5.05 7.96 16.72
CA ASN A 29 -4.97 8.22 18.14
C ASN A 29 -3.51 8.46 18.55
N THR A 30 -3.20 9.67 18.97
CA THR A 30 -1.85 10.04 19.46
C THR A 30 -1.75 10.02 20.98
N ASN A 31 -2.84 9.72 21.68
CA ASN A 31 -2.85 9.58 23.12
C ASN A 31 -2.49 8.14 23.49
N THR A 32 -1.23 7.83 23.28
CA THR A 32 -0.61 6.54 23.60
C THR A 32 -0.46 6.47 25.12
N GLY A 33 -1.29 5.62 25.75
CA GLY A 33 -1.20 5.39 27.18
C GLY A 33 0.21 4.87 27.57
N ASN A 34 0.50 4.85 28.87
CA ASN A 34 1.67 4.11 29.41
C ASN A 34 3.07 4.54 28.92
N GLY A 35 3.19 5.66 28.20
CA GLY A 35 4.49 6.20 27.75
C GLY A 35 5.01 5.61 26.44
N GLU A 36 4.14 4.94 25.66
CA GLU A 36 4.44 4.51 24.30
C GLU A 36 4.56 5.74 23.38
N PRO A 37 5.44 5.72 22.36
CA PRO A 37 5.52 6.80 21.37
C PRO A 37 4.39 6.66 20.35
N SER A 38 3.82 7.80 19.93
CA SER A 38 2.89 7.80 18.79
C SER A 38 3.60 7.42 17.49
N LEU A 39 2.83 7.06 16.45
CA LEU A 39 3.37 6.87 15.11
C LEU A 39 4.21 8.08 14.62
N TYR A 40 3.80 9.31 14.96
CA TYR A 40 4.55 10.52 14.59
C TYR A 40 5.86 10.65 15.38
N ASP A 41 5.87 10.27 16.66
CA ASP A 41 7.09 10.25 17.47
C ASP A 41 8.08 9.21 16.94
N ILE A 42 7.57 8.05 16.50
CA ILE A 42 8.38 7.04 15.82
C ILE A 42 8.95 7.65 14.54
N ALA A 43 8.09 8.19 13.66
CA ALA A 43 8.47 8.77 12.37
C ALA A 43 9.57 9.85 12.48
N ASN A 44 9.38 10.81 13.38
CA ASN A 44 10.25 11.98 13.56
C ASN A 44 11.40 11.76 14.54
N GLY A 45 11.34 10.69 15.33
CA GLY A 45 12.35 10.34 16.32
C GLY A 45 13.64 9.79 15.70
N SER A 46 14.78 10.16 16.28
CA SER A 46 16.05 9.48 16.00
C SER A 46 16.00 8.06 16.57
N ARG A 47 16.29 7.06 15.74
CA ARG A 47 16.17 5.64 16.10
C ARG A 47 17.54 4.98 16.11
N ALA A 48 18.03 4.56 17.28
CA ALA A 48 19.27 3.80 17.41
C ALA A 48 20.50 4.41 16.69
N GLY A 49 20.61 5.74 16.65
CA GLY A 49 21.69 6.43 15.93
C GLY A 49 21.44 6.67 14.44
N LYS A 50 20.26 6.31 13.93
CA LYS A 50 19.77 6.68 12.59
C LYS A 50 19.07 8.02 12.61
N ALA A 51 19.18 8.71 11.47
CA ALA A 51 18.35 9.86 11.14
C ALA A 51 16.86 9.48 11.22
N PRO A 52 15.99 10.44 11.51
CA PRO A 52 14.56 10.20 11.50
C PRO A 52 14.07 9.90 10.08
N LEU A 53 12.97 9.13 9.97
CA LEU A 53 12.40 8.79 8.65
C LEU A 53 11.80 10.03 7.98
N PHE A 54 11.23 10.93 8.80
CA PHE A 54 10.70 12.24 8.42
C PHE A 54 11.26 13.29 9.37
N GLU A 55 11.37 14.55 8.94
CA GLU A 55 11.73 15.62 9.87
C GLU A 55 10.52 16.21 10.62
N ASN A 56 9.34 16.22 10.00
CA ASN A 56 8.15 16.91 10.54
C ASN A 56 6.82 16.26 10.13
N LEU A 57 6.73 14.92 10.12
CA LEU A 57 5.46 14.23 9.87
C LEU A 57 4.44 14.56 10.98
N GLY A 58 3.21 14.91 10.60
CA GLY A 58 2.15 15.26 11.53
C GLY A 58 0.76 14.93 11.03
N SER A 59 -0.23 15.22 11.87
CA SER A 59 -1.62 14.79 11.67
C SER A 59 -2.34 15.37 10.46
N ASN A 60 -1.76 16.39 9.81
CA ASN A 60 -2.35 17.03 8.63
C ASN A 60 -1.66 16.59 7.33
N ASP A 61 -0.63 15.74 7.41
CA ASP A 61 0.06 15.29 6.23
C ASP A 61 -0.80 14.31 5.42
N PRO A 62 -0.71 14.35 4.07
CA PRO A 62 -1.49 13.46 3.23
C PRO A 62 -1.14 11.99 3.48
N GLN A 63 -2.17 11.21 3.81
CA GLN A 63 -2.05 9.76 3.92
C GLN A 63 -2.24 9.08 2.56
N VAL A 64 -1.55 7.95 2.37
CA VAL A 64 -1.61 7.10 1.17
C VAL A 64 -2.15 5.73 1.55
N ASN A 65 -3.45 5.69 1.86
CA ASN A 65 -4.16 4.49 2.34
C ASN A 65 -4.73 3.72 1.15
N ASN A 66 -3.85 3.15 0.33
CA ASN A 66 -4.26 2.34 -0.81
C ASN A 66 -4.42 0.87 -0.39
N ALA A 67 -5.53 0.25 -0.78
CA ALA A 67 -5.74 -1.19 -0.66
C ALA A 67 -4.67 -1.97 -1.45
N HIS A 68 -4.30 -1.46 -2.62
CA HIS A 68 -3.52 -2.18 -3.63
C HIS A 68 -2.31 -1.39 -4.14
N TRP A 69 -1.26 -2.14 -4.46
CA TRP A 69 0.08 -1.66 -4.77
C TRP A 69 0.67 -2.45 -5.93
N SER A 70 1.67 -1.87 -6.59
CA SER A 70 2.49 -2.58 -7.58
C SER A 70 3.95 -2.19 -7.43
N GLY A 71 4.85 -3.05 -7.94
CA GLY A 71 6.28 -2.78 -7.91
C GLY A 71 6.67 -1.54 -8.73
N GLY A 72 7.74 -0.87 -8.29
CA GLY A 72 8.38 0.22 -9.01
C GLY A 72 9.06 -0.24 -10.31
N ALA A 73 9.73 0.68 -11.01
CA ALA A 73 10.27 0.44 -12.35
C ALA A 73 11.27 -0.73 -12.46
N ASN A 74 11.92 -1.11 -11.36
CA ASN A 74 12.96 -2.14 -11.35
C ASN A 74 12.46 -3.54 -10.96
N GLY A 75 11.16 -3.71 -10.65
CA GLY A 75 10.58 -5.00 -10.29
C GLY A 75 10.96 -5.56 -8.91
N THR A 76 11.91 -4.94 -8.22
CA THR A 76 12.30 -5.27 -6.84
C THR A 76 11.84 -4.19 -5.87
N SER A 77 11.23 -4.63 -4.77
CA SER A 77 10.91 -3.82 -3.59
C SER A 77 11.56 -4.45 -2.36
N ASN A 78 11.93 -3.63 -1.40
CA ASN A 78 12.33 -4.11 -0.08
C ASN A 78 11.45 -3.53 1.03
N SER A 79 11.45 -4.19 2.18
CA SER A 79 10.73 -3.77 3.37
C SER A 79 11.61 -3.92 4.61
N VAL A 80 11.45 -3.03 5.58
CA VAL A 80 12.20 -3.01 6.84
C VAL A 80 11.23 -2.77 7.99
N LEU A 81 11.35 -3.56 9.06
CA LEU A 81 10.65 -3.32 10.31
C LEU A 81 11.36 -2.22 11.10
N GLN A 82 10.61 -1.21 11.52
CA GLN A 82 11.13 -0.01 12.19
C GLN A 82 10.82 0.01 13.68
N ALA A 83 9.63 -0.46 14.07
CA ALA A 83 9.20 -0.53 15.45
C ALA A 83 8.04 -1.50 15.62
N THR A 84 7.88 -2.02 16.84
CA THR A 84 6.69 -2.74 17.27
C THR A 84 6.30 -2.32 18.68
N TRP A 85 5.08 -1.83 18.89
CA TRP A 85 4.61 -1.36 20.20
C TRP A 85 3.39 -2.14 20.71
N THR A 86 3.42 -3.46 20.52
CA THR A 86 2.38 -4.38 20.97
C THR A 86 3.00 -5.53 21.76
N GLY A 87 2.25 -6.09 22.71
CA GLY A 87 2.61 -7.34 23.39
C GLY A 87 2.77 -8.54 22.45
N ASN A 88 2.24 -8.46 21.22
CA ASN A 88 2.32 -9.51 20.20
C ASN A 88 3.55 -9.39 19.29
N TYR A 89 4.52 -8.53 19.61
CA TYR A 89 5.59 -8.15 18.69
C TYR A 89 6.39 -9.32 18.10
N GLN A 90 6.55 -10.43 18.83
CA GLN A 90 7.30 -11.61 18.37
C GLN A 90 6.52 -12.48 17.37
N ASP A 91 5.18 -12.40 17.41
CA ASP A 91 4.27 -13.28 16.68
C ASP A 91 3.67 -12.58 15.45
N ALA A 92 4.43 -11.65 14.85
CA ALA A 92 4.03 -10.95 13.65
C ALA A 92 4.55 -11.63 12.36
N THR A 93 3.79 -11.53 11.27
CA THR A 93 4.21 -11.88 9.91
C THR A 93 3.62 -10.85 8.95
N PHE A 94 4.50 -10.11 8.29
CA PHE A 94 4.13 -9.08 7.31
C PHE A 94 4.49 -9.53 5.91
N GLY A 95 3.66 -9.22 4.93
CA GLY A 95 3.92 -9.62 3.55
C GLY A 95 2.89 -9.12 2.56
N VAL A 96 2.84 -9.77 1.39
CA VAL A 96 1.91 -9.44 0.31
C VAL A 96 0.92 -10.56 0.02
N TYR A 97 -0.27 -10.21 -0.44
CA TYR A 97 -1.34 -11.13 -0.81
C TYR A 97 -1.82 -10.90 -2.25
N SER A 98 -2.39 -11.96 -2.84
CA SER A 98 -3.07 -11.87 -4.14
C SER A 98 -4.42 -11.17 -4.01
N ILE A 99 -4.66 -10.16 -4.84
CA ILE A 99 -5.95 -9.46 -4.90
C ILE A 99 -7.12 -10.36 -5.35
N TYR A 100 -6.83 -11.53 -5.93
CA TYR A 100 -7.84 -12.51 -6.38
C TYR A 100 -8.08 -13.62 -5.33
N ASP A 101 -7.13 -13.84 -4.44
CA ASP A 101 -7.20 -14.81 -3.35
C ASP A 101 -6.33 -14.33 -2.17
N PRO A 102 -6.91 -13.62 -1.19
CA PRO A 102 -6.16 -13.10 -0.04
C PRO A 102 -5.52 -14.15 0.86
N SER A 103 -5.88 -15.43 0.71
CA SER A 103 -5.19 -16.53 1.40
C SER A 103 -3.86 -16.88 0.74
N ASN A 104 -3.70 -16.53 -0.55
CA ASN A 104 -2.50 -16.72 -1.34
C ASN A 104 -1.47 -15.61 -1.04
N ARG A 105 -0.59 -15.89 -0.07
CA ARG A 105 0.36 -14.92 0.49
C ARG A 105 1.84 -15.29 0.31
N LEU A 106 2.69 -14.26 0.32
CA LEU A 106 4.15 -14.29 0.43
C LEU A 106 4.58 -13.47 1.64
N ASN A 107 5.48 -13.99 2.46
CA ASN A 107 5.95 -13.33 3.68
C ASN A 107 7.23 -12.55 3.37
N LEU A 108 7.35 -11.34 3.92
CA LEU A 108 8.48 -10.44 3.72
C LEU A 108 9.24 -10.18 5.01
N LEU A 109 8.52 -10.00 6.11
CA LEU A 109 9.07 -9.71 7.42
C LEU A 109 8.35 -10.52 8.49
N TYR A 110 8.97 -10.63 9.65
CA TYR A 110 8.47 -11.38 10.79
C TYR A 110 8.42 -10.47 12.02
N GLY A 111 8.15 -11.06 13.19
CA GLY A 111 8.12 -10.40 14.48
C GLY A 111 9.38 -9.57 14.78
N GLY A 112 9.15 -8.54 15.58
CA GLY A 112 10.19 -7.74 16.19
C GLY A 112 11.04 -8.54 17.18
N SER A 113 12.24 -8.04 17.43
CA SER A 113 13.16 -8.65 18.38
C SER A 113 12.94 -8.17 19.82
N GLN A 114 12.28 -7.03 19.98
CA GLN A 114 11.97 -6.40 21.26
C GLN A 114 10.72 -5.52 21.13
N LEU A 115 10.11 -5.18 22.26
CA LEU A 115 9.14 -4.09 22.29
C LEU A 115 9.87 -2.77 22.05
N GLY A 116 9.40 -2.02 21.07
CA GLY A 116 9.83 -0.67 20.75
C GLY A 116 10.50 -0.54 19.39
N ALA A 117 11.42 0.41 19.27
CA ALA A 117 12.19 0.59 18.05
C ALA A 117 13.02 -0.65 17.75
N GLU A 118 12.99 -1.12 16.50
CA GLU A 118 13.88 -2.20 16.07
C GLU A 118 15.28 -1.64 15.86
N THR A 119 16.14 -1.84 16.86
CA THR A 119 17.56 -1.45 16.81
C THR A 119 18.43 -2.54 16.18
N ASN A 120 17.83 -3.70 15.90
CA ASN A 120 18.52 -4.91 15.46
C ASN A 120 18.44 -5.09 13.95
N ASP A 121 18.60 -3.97 13.24
CA ASP A 121 19.25 -3.87 11.95
C ASP A 121 19.97 -5.19 11.61
N GLU A 122 19.39 -6.04 10.77
CA GLU A 122 19.54 -5.77 9.35
C GLU A 122 18.71 -6.76 8.52
N THR A 123 17.57 -7.28 9.00
CA THR A 123 16.73 -8.14 8.14
C THR A 123 15.85 -7.30 7.23
N LYS A 124 16.11 -7.38 5.92
CA LYS A 124 15.24 -6.81 4.88
C LYS A 124 14.37 -7.90 4.27
N GLY A 125 13.10 -7.62 4.10
CA GLY A 125 12.22 -8.40 3.22
C GLY A 125 12.41 -7.92 1.79
N PHE A 126 12.54 -8.84 0.84
CA PHE A 126 12.63 -8.53 -0.58
C PHE A 126 11.46 -9.16 -1.31
N LEU A 127 10.87 -8.42 -2.23
CA LEU A 127 9.85 -8.87 -3.16
C LEU A 127 10.32 -8.59 -4.58
N ASN A 128 10.38 -9.61 -5.43
CA ASN A 128 10.74 -9.46 -6.84
C ASN A 128 9.62 -9.97 -7.72
N TYR A 129 9.17 -9.14 -8.64
CA TYR A 129 8.26 -9.55 -9.69
C TYR A 129 9.02 -10.28 -10.79
N LEU A 130 8.62 -11.53 -11.07
CA LEU A 130 9.26 -12.40 -12.06
C LEU A 130 8.54 -12.38 -13.42
N GLY A 131 7.35 -11.76 -13.48
CA GLY A 131 6.48 -11.77 -14.66
C GLY A 131 5.27 -12.68 -14.48
N ASP A 132 4.24 -12.47 -15.30
CA ASP A 132 3.02 -13.31 -15.36
C ASP A 132 2.35 -13.58 -13.99
N GLY A 133 2.36 -12.58 -13.11
CA GLY A 133 1.80 -12.67 -11.76
C GLY A 133 2.67 -13.43 -10.76
N GLU A 134 3.84 -13.92 -11.14
CA GLU A 134 4.77 -14.63 -10.25
C GLU A 134 5.72 -13.68 -9.52
N PHE A 135 5.92 -13.96 -8.23
CA PHE A 135 6.85 -13.24 -7.37
C PHE A 135 7.78 -14.19 -6.64
N SER A 136 9.00 -13.73 -6.36
CA SER A 136 9.84 -14.29 -5.31
C SER A 136 9.87 -13.38 -4.10
N ALA A 137 9.89 -13.98 -2.91
CA ALA A 137 10.08 -13.28 -1.66
C ALA A 137 11.20 -13.95 -0.84
N TYR A 138 12.00 -13.14 -0.15
CA TYR A 138 12.99 -13.65 0.78
C TYR A 138 13.35 -12.59 1.82
N THR A 139 13.91 -13.06 2.94
CA THR A 139 14.56 -12.20 3.93
C THR A 139 16.07 -12.22 3.73
N GLN A 140 16.75 -11.10 3.91
CA GLN A 140 18.20 -11.03 3.90
C GLN A 140 18.70 -10.32 5.15
N ASP A 141 19.65 -10.94 5.84
CA ASP A 141 20.47 -10.28 6.85
C ASP A 141 21.49 -9.39 6.13
N VAL A 142 21.40 -8.07 6.29
CA VAL A 142 22.24 -7.09 5.59
C VAL A 142 23.71 -7.09 6.08
N ARG A 143 24.01 -7.64 7.29
CA ARG A 143 25.38 -7.73 7.80
C ARG A 143 26.16 -8.82 7.09
N THR A 144 25.50 -9.95 6.91
CA THR A 144 26.09 -11.18 6.37
C THR A 144 25.77 -11.40 4.89
N GLY A 145 24.75 -10.71 4.37
CA GLY A 145 24.15 -10.95 3.06
C GLY A 145 23.37 -12.26 2.97
N ALA A 146 23.23 -13.01 4.07
CA ALA A 146 22.61 -14.32 4.08
C ALA A 146 21.10 -14.22 3.82
N THR A 147 20.61 -14.98 2.84
CA THR A 147 19.20 -15.04 2.49
C THR A 147 18.51 -16.22 3.19
N SER A 148 17.29 -15.99 3.67
CA SER A 148 16.42 -16.99 4.31
C SER A 148 14.97 -16.82 3.86
N ASN A 149 14.13 -17.81 4.14
CA ASN A 149 12.69 -17.78 3.83
C ASN A 149 12.39 -17.54 2.35
N ASN A 150 13.15 -18.17 1.45
CA ASN A 150 12.92 -18.07 0.01
C ASN A 150 11.57 -18.71 -0.35
N GLN A 151 10.71 -17.90 -0.96
CA GLN A 151 9.39 -18.29 -1.44
C GLN A 151 9.24 -17.87 -2.90
N ILE A 152 8.54 -18.66 -3.70
CA ILE A 152 8.10 -18.30 -5.05
C ILE A 152 6.63 -18.64 -5.15
N LYS A 153 5.84 -17.69 -5.64
CA LYS A 153 4.39 -17.86 -5.73
C LYS A 153 3.79 -17.02 -6.83
N ASN A 154 2.83 -17.60 -7.55
CA ASN A 154 2.00 -16.87 -8.49
C ASN A 154 0.80 -16.25 -7.74
N LEU A 155 0.76 -14.92 -7.71
CA LEU A 155 -0.34 -14.12 -7.16
C LEU A 155 -1.39 -13.74 -8.23
N GLY A 156 -1.16 -14.10 -9.49
CA GLY A 156 -2.09 -13.91 -10.61
C GLY A 156 -2.12 -12.50 -11.20
N SER A 157 -1.38 -11.55 -10.63
CA SER A 157 -1.34 -10.13 -11.04
C SER A 157 0.00 -9.51 -10.64
N GLU A 158 0.45 -8.45 -11.32
CA GLU A 158 1.54 -7.59 -10.83
C GLU A 158 1.09 -6.69 -9.66
N VAL A 159 -0.22 -6.60 -9.44
CA VAL A 159 -0.87 -5.87 -8.36
C VAL A 159 -1.11 -6.79 -7.18
N PHE A 160 -0.77 -6.32 -5.99
CA PHE A 160 -0.90 -7.03 -4.72
C PHE A 160 -1.40 -6.08 -3.63
N GLY A 161 -1.87 -6.62 -2.52
CA GLY A 161 -2.05 -5.86 -1.29
C GLY A 161 -1.06 -6.31 -0.21
N TYR A 162 -0.99 -5.57 0.89
CA TYR A 162 -0.18 -5.92 2.06
C TYR A 162 -1.03 -6.57 3.15
N PHE A 163 -0.42 -7.45 3.93
CA PHE A 163 -1.07 -8.01 5.10
C PHE A 163 -0.13 -8.02 6.31
N LEU A 164 -0.74 -8.03 7.49
CA LEU A 164 -0.08 -8.29 8.76
C LEU A 164 -0.84 -9.40 9.48
N THR A 165 -0.16 -10.49 9.83
CA THR A 165 -0.67 -11.45 10.80
C THR A 165 -0.01 -11.19 12.13
N ILE A 166 -0.78 -10.92 13.18
CA ILE A 166 -0.27 -10.61 14.52
C ILE A 166 -1.35 -10.94 15.55
N GLY A 167 -0.96 -11.40 16.75
CA GLY A 167 -1.92 -11.80 17.79
C GLY A 167 -2.89 -12.91 17.35
N GLY A 168 -2.52 -13.72 16.35
CA GLY A 168 -3.36 -14.77 15.77
C GLY A 168 -4.44 -14.30 14.78
N LYS A 169 -4.51 -13.01 14.44
CA LYS A 169 -5.42 -12.45 13.42
C LYS A 169 -4.62 -12.00 12.20
N THR A 170 -5.27 -11.93 11.03
CA THR A 170 -4.70 -11.32 9.82
C THR A 170 -5.49 -10.07 9.47
N PHE A 171 -4.77 -8.99 9.26
CA PHE A 171 -5.26 -7.70 8.77
C PHE A 171 -4.69 -7.42 7.38
N TYR A 172 -5.43 -6.65 6.59
CA TYR A 172 -5.10 -6.35 5.20
C TYR A 172 -5.03 -4.83 4.98
N SER A 173 -4.26 -4.41 3.97
CA SER A 173 -4.28 -3.01 3.52
C SER A 173 -5.62 -2.61 2.88
N ASP A 174 -6.40 -3.58 2.43
CA ASP A 174 -7.78 -3.41 1.96
C ASP A 174 -8.76 -3.47 3.15
N ALA A 175 -9.38 -2.33 3.47
CA ALA A 175 -10.33 -2.20 4.56
C ALA A 175 -11.56 -3.11 4.39
N ASP A 176 -12.00 -3.42 3.16
CA ASP A 176 -13.15 -4.30 2.92
C ASP A 176 -12.85 -5.73 3.42
N LEU A 177 -11.59 -6.16 3.36
CA LEU A 177 -11.15 -7.45 3.93
C LEU A 177 -11.05 -7.44 5.47
N ASN A 178 -11.11 -6.26 6.08
CA ASN A 178 -11.11 -6.06 7.53
C ASN A 178 -12.52 -5.71 8.07
N GLY A 179 -13.58 -5.91 7.29
CA GLY A 179 -14.94 -5.56 7.70
C GLY A 179 -15.26 -4.06 7.63
N GLY A 180 -14.47 -3.29 6.89
CA GLY A 180 -14.61 -1.85 6.68
C GLY A 180 -13.67 -1.00 7.54
N ASP A 181 -12.88 -1.61 8.42
CA ASP A 181 -11.93 -0.90 9.27
C ASP A 181 -10.56 -0.76 8.59
N ASP A 182 -10.00 0.44 8.60
CA ASP A 182 -8.62 0.65 8.18
C ASP A 182 -7.66 0.14 9.26
N ARG A 183 -6.88 -0.88 8.91
CA ARG A 183 -5.89 -1.52 9.80
C ARG A 183 -4.46 -1.14 9.47
N MET A 184 -4.29 -0.26 8.48
CA MET A 184 -3.03 0.27 8.01
C MET A 184 -3.18 1.74 7.65
N VAL A 185 -2.22 2.55 8.06
CA VAL A 185 -2.06 3.93 7.58
C VAL A 185 -0.72 4.08 6.86
N GLY A 186 -0.72 4.79 5.74
CA GLY A 186 0.47 4.98 4.90
C GLY A 186 0.89 6.44 4.77
N TYR A 187 2.19 6.70 4.79
CA TYR A 187 2.78 8.00 4.47
C TYR A 187 3.90 7.85 3.45
N GLN A 188 3.88 8.66 2.40
CA GLN A 188 4.93 8.70 1.39
C GLN A 188 6.08 9.60 1.85
N GLY A 189 7.32 9.17 1.63
CA GLY A 189 8.49 10.00 1.86
C GLY A 189 8.49 11.27 1.02
N ASP A 190 9.13 12.33 1.52
CA ASP A 190 9.18 13.65 0.89
C ASP A 190 10.63 14.18 0.76
N ASN A 191 11.63 13.35 1.09
CA ASN A 191 13.04 13.71 1.24
C ASN A 191 13.32 14.74 2.36
N SER A 192 12.40 14.97 3.30
CA SER A 192 12.69 15.78 4.49
C SER A 192 13.58 15.00 5.45
N GLY A 193 13.25 13.72 5.71
CA GLY A 193 14.07 12.79 6.49
C GLY A 193 14.81 11.79 5.61
N SER A 194 15.01 10.58 6.14
CA SER A 194 15.68 9.52 5.38
C SER A 194 14.81 8.86 4.31
N LEU A 195 13.48 9.04 4.34
CA LEU A 195 12.59 8.45 3.33
C LEU A 195 12.51 9.27 2.05
N LEU A 196 12.76 8.59 0.94
CA LEU A 196 12.66 9.13 -0.41
C LEU A 196 11.21 9.13 -0.93
N THR A 197 10.94 9.87 -2.00
CA THR A 197 9.60 9.96 -2.61
C THR A 197 9.05 8.66 -3.19
N ASN A 198 9.87 7.63 -3.35
CA ASN A 198 9.43 6.29 -3.77
C ASN A 198 9.39 5.29 -2.60
N GLU A 199 9.46 5.80 -1.37
CA GLU A 199 9.46 5.02 -0.14
C GLU A 199 8.27 5.42 0.72
N TYR A 200 7.77 4.47 1.50
CA TYR A 200 6.56 4.62 2.28
C TYR A 200 6.79 4.12 3.70
N LEU A 201 6.17 4.78 4.66
CA LEU A 201 6.00 4.33 6.03
C LEU A 201 4.59 3.75 6.16
N PHE A 202 4.47 2.50 6.60
CA PHE A 202 3.20 1.88 6.98
C PHE A 202 3.16 1.66 8.49
N GLY A 203 2.15 2.22 9.14
CA GLY A 203 1.76 1.90 10.51
C GLY A 203 0.57 0.94 10.49
N TRP A 204 0.60 -0.07 11.34
CA TRP A 204 -0.45 -1.08 11.46
C TRP A 204 -1.01 -1.13 12.87
N GLU A 205 -2.28 -1.50 12.96
CA GLU A 205 -3.06 -1.60 14.19
C GLU A 205 -3.50 -3.05 14.41
N ASP A 206 -3.22 -3.61 15.59
CA ASP A 206 -3.59 -4.96 16.03
C ASP A 206 -4.75 -5.03 17.02
N GLY A 207 -5.20 -3.86 17.51
CA GLY A 207 -6.25 -3.66 18.50
C GLY A 207 -7.37 -2.75 18.01
N ASP A 208 -7.93 -1.95 18.93
CA ASP A 208 -9.05 -1.04 18.63
C ASP A 208 -8.76 0.40 19.13
N ASP A 209 -7.53 0.71 19.53
CA ASP A 209 -7.12 2.04 20.00
C ASP A 209 -6.59 2.95 18.89
N ASN A 210 -6.42 2.42 17.67
CA ASN A 210 -6.21 3.16 16.42
C ASN A 210 -4.98 4.08 16.48
N ASP A 211 -3.90 3.62 17.08
CA ASP A 211 -2.66 4.39 17.19
C ASP A 211 -1.61 3.97 16.15
N TYR A 212 -1.83 2.82 15.49
CA TYR A 212 -1.10 2.33 14.32
C TYR A 212 0.42 2.18 14.53
N GLN A 213 0.86 2.07 15.79
CA GLN A 213 2.28 1.87 16.12
C GLN A 213 2.64 0.43 16.48
N ASP A 214 1.68 -0.50 16.45
CA ASP A 214 1.88 -1.91 16.80
C ASP A 214 2.89 -2.60 15.89
N TYR A 215 2.88 -2.28 14.60
CA TYR A 215 3.86 -2.78 13.65
C TYR A 215 4.15 -1.72 12.58
N VAL A 216 5.34 -1.11 12.64
CA VAL A 216 5.72 0.00 11.76
C VAL A 216 6.78 -0.46 10.78
N THR A 217 6.50 -0.38 9.48
CA THR A 217 7.44 -0.78 8.42
C THR A 217 7.73 0.34 7.45
N THR A 218 8.90 0.30 6.82
CA THR A 218 9.20 1.09 5.63
C THR A 218 9.31 0.20 4.41
N ILE A 219 8.79 0.67 3.29
CA ILE A 219 8.77 -0.06 2.02
C ILE A 219 9.33 0.85 0.94
N GLU A 220 10.24 0.35 0.11
CA GLU A 220 10.79 1.10 -1.03
C GLU A 220 10.30 0.54 -2.36
N SER A 221 10.34 1.39 -3.40
CA SER A 221 10.15 0.99 -4.80
C SER A 221 8.79 0.33 -5.05
N ILE A 222 7.73 0.95 -4.53
CA ILE A 222 6.33 0.59 -4.83
C ILE A 222 5.57 1.82 -5.30
N ARG A 223 4.41 1.60 -5.91
CA ARG A 223 3.48 2.65 -6.31
C ARG A 223 2.05 2.25 -5.94
N PRO A 224 1.24 3.18 -5.41
CA PRO A 224 -0.17 2.92 -5.15
C PRO A 224 -0.88 2.63 -6.47
N VAL A 225 -1.76 1.63 -6.46
CA VAL A 225 -2.67 1.37 -7.58
C VAL A 225 -3.99 2.05 -7.22
N PRO A 226 -4.40 3.11 -7.95
CA PRO A 226 -5.68 3.74 -7.71
C PRO A 226 -6.80 2.71 -7.86
N GLU A 227 -7.67 2.64 -6.87
CA GLU A 227 -8.88 1.87 -7.01
C GLU A 227 -9.68 2.44 -8.19
N PRO A 228 -10.25 1.58 -9.06
CA PRO A 228 -11.18 2.06 -10.07
C PRO A 228 -12.29 2.80 -9.33
N SER A 229 -12.35 4.12 -9.50
CA SER A 229 -13.36 4.94 -8.85
C SER A 229 -14.72 4.48 -9.37
N SER A 230 -15.37 3.60 -8.61
CA SER A 230 -16.68 3.05 -8.92
C SER A 230 -17.71 4.18 -9.01
N ILE A 231 -17.49 5.30 -8.32
CA ILE A 231 -18.19 6.59 -8.49
C ILE A 231 -17.98 7.19 -9.89
N ALA A 232 -16.75 7.18 -10.43
CA ALA A 232 -16.50 7.66 -11.78
C ALA A 232 -17.15 6.74 -12.82
N MET A 233 -17.08 5.42 -12.64
CA MET A 233 -17.76 4.45 -13.50
C MET A 233 -19.29 4.58 -13.43
N PHE A 234 -19.84 4.77 -12.24
CA PHE A 234 -21.26 5.04 -12.04
C PHE A 234 -21.69 6.36 -12.68
N GLY A 235 -20.90 7.43 -12.49
CA GLY A 235 -21.14 8.74 -13.09
C GLY A 235 -21.08 8.72 -14.62
N VAL A 236 -20.09 8.02 -15.20
CA VAL A 236 -20.00 7.80 -16.65
C VAL A 236 -21.17 6.95 -17.14
N GLY A 237 -21.54 5.89 -16.41
CA GLY A 237 -22.72 5.07 -16.70
C GLY A 237 -24.01 5.89 -16.77
N LEU A 238 -24.24 6.76 -15.78
CA LEU A 238 -25.39 7.68 -15.76
C LEU A 238 -25.34 8.72 -16.89
N LEU A 239 -24.17 9.29 -17.18
CA LEU A 239 -23.98 10.21 -18.30
C LEU A 239 -24.34 9.54 -19.64
N LEU A 240 -23.82 8.34 -19.90
CA LEU A 240 -24.09 7.58 -21.12
C LEU A 240 -25.58 7.23 -21.25
N LEU A 241 -26.23 6.83 -20.16
CA LEU A 241 -27.68 6.61 -20.12
C LEU A 241 -28.46 7.90 -20.43
N GLY A 242 -28.06 9.03 -19.86
CA GLY A 242 -28.66 10.35 -20.11
C GLY A 242 -28.55 10.79 -21.58
N PHE A 243 -27.41 10.53 -22.24
CA PHE A 243 -27.25 10.79 -23.67
C PHE A 243 -28.05 9.80 -24.55
N GLY A 244 -28.16 8.53 -24.13
CA GLY A 244 -28.94 7.51 -24.80
C GLY A 244 -30.43 7.86 -24.86
N VAL A 245 -31.02 8.25 -23.73
CA VAL A 245 -32.45 8.63 -23.63
C VAL A 245 -32.77 9.87 -24.48
N ARG A 246 -31.88 10.88 -24.49
CA ARG A 246 -32.06 12.09 -25.33
C ARG A 246 -32.05 11.80 -26.83
N ARG A 247 -31.33 10.76 -27.28
CA ARG A 247 -31.30 10.36 -28.69
C ARG A 247 -32.57 9.63 -29.12
N MET A 248 -33.19 8.88 -28.20
CA MET A 248 -34.45 8.18 -28.46
C MET A 248 -35.62 9.16 -28.57
N GLN A 249 -35.65 10.21 -27.73
CA GLN A 249 -36.70 11.26 -27.81
C GLN A 249 -36.66 12.10 -29.10
N LYS A 250 -35.55 12.12 -29.84
CA LYS A 250 -35.45 12.84 -31.13
C LYS A 250 -35.88 11.99 -32.35
N ARG A 251 -36.29 10.74 -32.16
CA ARG A 251 -36.75 9.85 -33.26
C ARG A 251 -38.27 9.79 -33.43
N ASP A 252 -39.04 10.45 -32.57
CA ASP A 252 -40.51 10.48 -32.60
C ASP A 252 -41.09 11.86 -33.00
N VAL A 253 -40.44 12.57 -33.93
CA VAL A 253 -41.00 13.77 -34.61
C VAL A 253 -40.83 13.65 -36.11
#